data_AF-A0A849FYQ8-F1
#
_entry.id   AF-A0A849FYQ8-F1
#
_cell.length_a   1.000
_cell.length_b   1.000
_cell.length_c   1.000
_cell.angle_alpha   90.00
_cell.angle_beta   90.00
_cell.angle_gamma   90.00
#
_symmetry.space_group_name_H-M   'P 1'
#
loop_
_entity.id
_entity.type
_entity.pdbx_description
1 polymer ?
#
loop_
_entity_poly.entity_id
_entity_poly.type
_entity_poly.pdbx_seq_one_letter_code
_entity_poly.pdbx_strand_id
1 'polypeptide(L)'
;MIRALLLIALCFSPEQSQAQEYFQQRVDYEIDVTLNDETHVLDGFITMEYHNNSPQALDSIIIHLWPNAYSSRSTELGRQLRERGDFKLEFSEEYERGEISGLKFNIDDRPIAYKQLKGLVDVAVLELEEPLLSGNSIRISTPF
;
A
#
# COMPACT_ATOMS: atom_id res chain seq x y z
N MET A 1 -60.57 4.80 -44.07
CA MET A 1 -59.91 3.91 -43.09
C MET A 1 -58.49 4.41 -42.89
N ILE A 2 -58.27 5.37 -41.99
CA ILE A 2 -56.95 5.99 -41.75
C ILE A 2 -56.24 5.17 -40.68
N ARG A 3 -55.14 4.49 -41.04
CA ARG A 3 -54.23 3.82 -40.10
C ARG A 3 -53.32 4.89 -39.50
N ALA A 4 -53.50 5.17 -38.21
CA ALA A 4 -52.56 5.98 -37.43
C ALA A 4 -51.31 5.13 -37.11
N LEU A 5 -50.15 5.56 -37.60
CA LEU A 5 -48.86 4.96 -37.26
C LEU A 5 -48.37 5.62 -35.95
N LEU A 6 -48.37 4.87 -34.85
CA LEU A 6 -47.84 5.33 -33.56
C LEU A 6 -46.31 5.15 -33.57
N LEU A 7 -45.55 6.24 -33.74
CA LEU A 7 -44.09 6.24 -33.60
C LEU A 7 -43.74 6.27 -32.10
N ILE A 8 -43.31 5.13 -31.56
CA ILE A 8 -42.68 5.04 -30.24
C ILE A 8 -41.27 5.63 -30.39
N ALA A 9 -41.09 6.87 -29.92
CA ALA A 9 -39.76 7.45 -29.76
C ALA A 9 -39.09 6.77 -28.56
N LEU A 10 -38.16 5.85 -28.84
CA LEU A 10 -37.26 5.30 -27.83
C LEU A 10 -36.31 6.43 -27.39
N CYS A 11 -36.60 7.05 -26.24
CA CYS A 11 -35.65 7.93 -25.57
C CYS A 11 -34.48 7.08 -25.06
N PHE A 12 -33.46 6.90 -25.90
CA PHE A 12 -32.14 6.49 -25.44
C PHE A 12 -31.55 7.67 -24.65
N SER A 13 -31.77 7.69 -23.33
CA SER A 13 -30.94 8.49 -22.44
C SER A 13 -29.55 7.85 -22.43
N PRO A 14 -28.48 8.55 -22.85
CA PRO A 14 -27.14 8.04 -22.63
C PRO A 14 -26.95 7.94 -21.12
N GLU A 15 -26.84 6.72 -20.58
CA GLU A 15 -26.30 6.54 -19.24
C GLU A 15 -24.86 7.04 -19.28
N GLN A 16 -24.64 8.25 -18.78
CA GLN A 16 -23.32 8.75 -18.45
C GLN A 16 -22.80 7.86 -17.32
N SER A 17 -22.09 6.80 -17.70
CA SER A 17 -21.22 6.06 -16.78
C SER A 17 -20.31 7.09 -16.13
N GLN A 18 -20.50 7.35 -14.83
CA GLN A 18 -19.54 8.10 -14.04
C GLN A 18 -18.33 7.19 -13.85
N ALA A 19 -17.44 7.19 -14.85
CA ALA A 19 -16.08 6.75 -14.64
C ALA A 19 -15.49 7.66 -13.56
N GLN A 20 -15.11 7.08 -12.42
CA GLN A 20 -14.44 7.83 -11.36
C GLN A 20 -13.23 8.54 -11.95
N GLU A 21 -13.07 9.83 -11.63
CA GLU A 21 -11.88 10.56 -12.07
C GLU A 21 -10.64 9.80 -11.59
N TYR A 22 -9.75 9.52 -12.53
CA TYR A 22 -8.53 8.78 -12.26
C TYR A 22 -7.63 9.58 -11.34
N PHE A 23 -7.11 8.94 -10.29
CA PHE A 23 -6.14 9.53 -9.38
C PHE A 23 -5.02 8.54 -9.06
N GLN A 24 -3.87 9.07 -8.63
CA GLN A 24 -2.77 8.31 -8.03
C GLN A 24 -2.32 9.01 -6.76
N GLN A 25 -2.03 8.25 -5.71
CA GLN A 25 -1.41 8.81 -4.50
C GLN A 25 0.02 9.27 -4.81
N ARG A 26 0.47 10.32 -4.11
CA ARG A 26 1.84 10.81 -4.18
C ARG A 26 2.48 10.66 -2.82
N VAL A 27 3.72 10.18 -2.81
CA VAL A 27 4.55 10.10 -1.60
C VAL A 27 5.90 10.72 -1.94
N ASP A 28 6.20 11.83 -1.30
CA ASP A 28 7.55 12.40 -1.32
C ASP A 28 8.31 11.83 -0.13
N TYR A 29 9.58 11.45 -0.30
CA TYR A 29 10.32 10.79 0.77
C TYR A 29 11.79 11.12 0.79
N GLU A 30 12.36 11.04 1.98
CA GLU A 30 13.78 11.12 2.27
C GLU A 30 14.17 9.89 3.10
N ILE A 31 15.26 9.23 2.71
CA ILE A 31 15.77 8.03 3.37
C ILE A 31 17.24 8.26 3.70
N ASP A 32 17.55 8.21 4.99
CA ASP A 32 18.90 8.12 5.51
C ASP A 32 19.19 6.66 5.84
N VAL A 33 20.22 6.07 5.24
CA VAL A 33 20.52 4.64 5.40
C VAL A 33 22.01 4.38 5.47
N THR A 34 22.40 3.50 6.39
CA THR A 34 23.78 2.99 6.52
C THR A 34 23.79 1.49 6.25
N LEU A 35 24.74 1.02 5.45
CA LEU A 35 24.99 -0.40 5.23
C LEU A 35 26.09 -0.90 6.16
N ASN A 36 25.79 -1.94 6.94
CA ASN A 36 26.77 -2.80 7.57
C ASN A 36 26.96 -4.04 6.71
N ASP A 37 28.09 -4.12 6.01
CA ASP A 37 28.41 -5.19 5.07
C ASP A 37 28.91 -6.46 5.75
N GLU A 38 29.46 -6.37 6.96
CA GLU A 38 29.85 -7.53 7.78
C GLU A 38 28.63 -8.31 8.27
N THR A 39 27.58 -7.60 8.68
CA THR A 39 26.34 -8.22 9.17
C THR A 39 25.24 -8.30 8.13
N HIS A 40 25.44 -7.75 6.94
CA HIS A 40 24.45 -7.63 5.86
C HIS A 40 23.14 -6.94 6.29
N VAL A 41 23.25 -5.86 7.09
CA VAL A 41 22.10 -5.12 7.63
C VAL A 41 22.10 -3.68 7.11
N LEU A 42 20.91 -3.16 6.81
CA LEU A 42 20.68 -1.74 6.57
C LEU A 42 20.03 -1.14 7.81
N ASP A 43 20.66 -0.13 8.40
CA ASP A 43 20.08 0.69 9.45
C ASP A 43 19.55 1.98 8.81
N GLY A 44 18.24 2.18 8.85
CA GLY A 44 17.57 3.22 8.09
C GLY A 44 16.63 4.10 8.90
N PHE A 45 16.40 5.30 8.38
CA PHE A 45 15.32 6.17 8.79
C PHE A 45 14.65 6.77 7.56
N ILE A 46 13.33 6.67 7.47
CA ILE A 46 12.55 7.24 6.38
C ILE A 46 11.60 8.31 6.92
N THR A 47 11.52 9.43 6.20
CA THR A 47 10.44 10.42 6.31
C THR A 47 9.66 10.45 5.00
N MET A 48 8.34 10.46 5.08
CA MET A 48 7.41 10.49 3.95
C MET A 48 6.41 11.62 4.13
N GLU A 49 6.21 12.44 3.11
CA GLU A 49 5.02 13.28 2.97
C GLU A 49 4.01 12.54 2.09
N TYR A 50 2.94 12.04 2.71
CA TYR A 50 1.88 11.30 2.02
C TYR A 50 0.77 12.27 1.63
N HIS A 51 0.47 12.37 0.33
CA HIS A 51 -0.58 13.23 -0.21
C HIS A 51 -1.80 12.40 -0.58
N ASN A 52 -2.97 12.71 0.00
CA ASN A 52 -4.21 12.05 -0.38
C ASN A 52 -4.84 12.69 -1.62
N ASN A 53 -4.55 12.10 -2.78
CA ASN A 53 -5.16 12.49 -4.05
C ASN A 53 -6.48 11.75 -4.34
N SER A 54 -6.93 10.88 -3.43
CA SER A 54 -8.26 10.25 -3.56
C SER A 54 -9.35 11.32 -3.43
N PRO A 55 -10.47 11.20 -4.16
CA PRO A 55 -11.64 12.04 -3.93
C PRO A 55 -12.32 11.76 -2.57
N GLN A 56 -11.89 10.71 -1.85
CA GLN A 56 -12.41 10.32 -0.54
C GLN A 56 -11.39 10.57 0.56
N ALA A 57 -11.89 10.86 1.77
CA ALA A 57 -11.05 10.87 2.96
C ALA A 57 -10.51 9.47 3.26
N LEU A 58 -9.30 9.39 3.82
CA LEU A 58 -8.68 8.13 4.23
C LEU A 58 -8.69 8.04 5.75
N ASP A 59 -9.25 6.97 6.30
CA ASP A 59 -9.20 6.68 7.74
C ASP A 59 -7.94 5.89 8.12
N SER A 60 -7.20 5.39 7.12
CA SER A 60 -5.98 4.62 7.34
C SER A 60 -5.00 4.75 6.18
N ILE A 61 -3.73 4.53 6.47
CA ILE A 61 -2.66 4.42 5.48
C ILE A 61 -2.12 3.00 5.49
N ILE A 62 -2.10 2.36 4.33
CA ILE A 62 -1.55 1.02 4.15
C ILE A 62 -0.14 1.13 3.59
N ILE A 63 0.82 0.52 4.27
CA ILE A 63 2.24 0.56 3.94
C ILE A 63 2.72 -0.87 3.68
N HIS A 64 3.34 -1.08 2.52
CA HIS A 64 4.04 -2.34 2.23
C HIS A 64 5.39 -2.39 2.94
N LEU A 65 5.61 -3.46 3.69
CA LEU A 65 6.85 -3.83 4.34
C LEU A 65 7.53 -4.93 3.54
N TRP A 66 7.88 -4.63 2.29
CA TRP A 66 8.33 -5.60 1.29
C TRP A 66 9.40 -6.60 1.75
N PRO A 67 10.42 -6.24 2.55
CA PRO A 67 11.37 -7.21 3.06
C PRO A 67 10.70 -8.38 3.80
N ASN A 68 9.64 -8.12 4.58
CA ASN A 68 8.92 -9.18 5.31
C ASN A 68 8.23 -10.20 4.39
N ALA A 69 7.98 -9.88 3.13
CA ALA A 69 7.46 -10.85 2.15
C ALA A 69 8.46 -11.99 1.91
N TYR A 70 9.76 -11.74 2.15
CA TYR A 70 10.84 -12.71 2.01
C TYR A 70 11.21 -13.39 3.33
N SER A 71 10.61 -13.00 4.46
CA SER A 71 11.00 -13.48 5.80
C SER A 71 10.79 -14.99 6.01
N SER A 72 9.84 -15.58 5.28
CA SER A 72 9.53 -17.00 5.37
C SER A 72 9.07 -17.56 4.03
N ARG A 73 9.29 -18.86 3.86
CA ARG A 73 8.76 -19.66 2.75
C ARG A 73 7.23 -19.69 2.77
N SER A 74 6.60 -19.54 3.94
CA SER A 74 5.15 -19.61 4.10
C SER A 74 4.43 -18.28 3.83
N THR A 75 5.14 -17.22 3.45
CA THR A 75 4.52 -15.95 3.07
C THR A 75 3.71 -16.11 1.79
N GLU A 76 2.83 -15.15 1.53
CA GLU A 76 2.04 -15.09 0.31
C GLU A 76 2.94 -14.99 -0.94
N LEU A 77 4.04 -14.23 -0.85
CA LEU A 77 5.08 -14.21 -1.89
C LEU A 77 5.73 -15.60 -2.07
N GLY A 78 6.12 -16.27 -0.98
CA GLY A 78 6.69 -17.61 -1.06
C GLY A 78 5.76 -18.63 -1.71
N ARG A 79 4.45 -18.55 -1.42
CA ARG A 79 3.41 -19.34 -2.10
C ARG A 79 3.37 -19.04 -3.59
N GLN A 80 3.31 -17.76 -3.97
CA GLN A 80 3.24 -17.35 -5.38
C GLN A 80 4.48 -17.75 -6.18
N LEU A 81 5.69 -17.62 -5.61
CA LEU A 81 6.93 -18.02 -6.25
C LEU A 81 6.94 -19.53 -6.51
N ARG A 82 6.59 -20.35 -5.51
CA ARG A 82 6.47 -21.81 -5.68
C ARG A 82 5.48 -22.19 -6.78
N GLU A 83 4.31 -21.55 -6.81
CA GLU A 83 3.28 -21.83 -7.82
C GLU A 83 3.73 -21.46 -9.25
N ARG A 84 4.64 -20.49 -9.37
CA ARG A 84 5.27 -20.11 -10.64
C ARG A 84 6.51 -20.93 -10.98
N GLY A 85 6.89 -21.90 -10.14
CA GLY A 85 8.09 -22.72 -10.31
C GLY A 85 9.40 -22.01 -9.96
N ASP A 86 9.34 -20.86 -9.27
CA ASP A 86 10.52 -20.21 -8.69
C ASP A 86 10.71 -20.68 -7.25
N PHE A 87 11.72 -21.54 -7.05
CA PHE A 87 11.99 -22.16 -5.76
C PHE A 87 13.16 -21.50 -5.00
N LYS A 88 13.65 -20.34 -5.44
CA LYS A 88 14.78 -19.66 -4.76
C LYS A 88 14.48 -19.38 -3.30
N LEU A 89 13.31 -18.81 -3.01
CA LEU A 89 12.90 -18.54 -1.63
C LEU A 89 12.61 -19.85 -0.86
N GLU A 90 12.06 -20.87 -1.52
CA GLU A 90 11.77 -22.18 -0.91
C GLU A 90 13.04 -22.88 -0.41
N PHE A 91 14.16 -22.74 -1.12
CA PHE A 91 15.43 -23.37 -0.74
C PHE A 91 16.40 -22.43 -0.04
N SER A 92 16.00 -21.18 0.24
CA SER A 92 16.83 -20.21 0.97
C SER A 92 17.10 -20.66 2.40
N GLU A 93 18.32 -20.42 2.85
CA GLU A 93 18.69 -20.46 4.26
C GLU A 93 18.13 -19.22 4.99
N GLU A 94 18.04 -19.26 6.31
CA GLU A 94 17.48 -18.15 7.10
C GLU A 94 18.24 -16.83 6.91
N TYR A 95 19.57 -16.89 6.84
CA TYR A 95 20.43 -15.71 6.65
C TYR A 95 20.33 -15.10 5.23
N GLU A 96 19.73 -15.79 4.27
CA GLU A 96 19.50 -15.29 2.91
C GLU A 96 18.14 -14.59 2.76
N ARG A 97 17.30 -14.63 3.80
CA ARG A 97 15.95 -14.07 3.78
C ARG A 97 15.96 -12.61 4.20
N GLY A 98 15.05 -11.86 3.61
CA GLY A 98 14.82 -10.46 3.95
C GLY A 98 13.83 -10.33 5.10
N GLU A 99 14.07 -9.36 5.97
CA GLU A 99 13.10 -8.86 6.93
C GLU A 99 13.32 -7.37 7.17
N ILE A 100 12.29 -6.69 7.68
CA ILE A 100 12.38 -5.32 8.16
C ILE A 100 11.89 -5.28 9.59
N SER A 101 12.67 -4.66 10.47
CA SER A 101 12.43 -4.64 11.91
C SER A 101 12.59 -3.22 12.46
N GLY A 102 12.57 -3.03 13.78
CA GLY A 102 12.82 -1.72 14.39
C GLY A 102 11.76 -0.63 14.16
N LEU A 103 10.71 -0.92 13.38
CA LEU A 103 9.67 0.03 12.97
C LEU A 103 9.01 0.72 14.17
N LYS A 104 9.00 2.05 14.13
CA LYS A 104 8.35 2.95 15.10
C LYS A 104 7.76 4.13 14.35
N PHE A 105 6.55 3.94 13.84
CA PHE A 105 5.88 4.96 13.04
C PHE A 105 5.51 6.18 13.89
N ASN A 106 5.67 7.36 13.29
CA ASN A 106 5.15 8.62 13.79
C ASN A 106 4.34 9.31 12.69
N ILE A 107 3.27 10.03 13.08
CA ILE A 107 2.54 10.97 12.23
C ILE A 107 2.69 12.35 12.84
N ASP A 108 3.23 13.29 12.07
CA ASP A 108 3.52 14.67 12.52
C ASP A 108 4.22 14.68 13.90
N ASP A 109 5.30 13.89 13.99
CA ASP A 109 6.15 13.70 15.18
C ASP A 109 5.43 13.08 16.42
N ARG A 110 4.21 12.55 16.25
CA ARG A 110 3.49 11.80 17.29
C ARG A 110 3.55 10.29 17.03
N PRO A 111 3.92 9.46 18.02
CA PRO A 111 3.97 8.01 17.84
C PRO A 111 2.60 7.42 17.50
N ILE A 112 2.59 6.46 16.58
CA ILE A 112 1.39 5.71 16.21
C ILE A 112 1.68 4.21 16.15
N ALA A 113 0.77 3.40 16.71
CA ALA A 113 0.84 1.96 16.56
C ALA A 113 0.32 1.54 15.18
N TYR A 114 0.96 0.56 14.56
CA TYR A 114 0.48 -0.06 13.33
C TYR A 114 -0.09 -1.45 13.60
N LYS A 115 -1.04 -1.87 12.78
CA LYS A 115 -1.56 -3.25 12.77
C LYS A 115 -1.00 -3.98 11.55
N GLN A 116 -0.72 -5.26 11.71
CA GLN A 116 -0.49 -6.14 10.55
C GLN A 116 -1.81 -6.70 10.06
N LEU A 117 -2.01 -6.69 8.75
CA LEU A 117 -3.18 -7.34 8.17
C LEU A 117 -3.03 -8.86 8.29
N LYS A 118 -4.07 -9.55 8.76
CA LYS A 118 -3.99 -10.99 9.08
C LYS A 118 -3.53 -11.80 7.87
N GLY A 119 -2.42 -12.53 8.02
CA GLY A 119 -1.83 -13.35 6.97
C GLY A 119 -0.90 -12.60 6.00
N LEU A 120 -0.73 -11.28 6.18
CA LEU A 120 0.10 -10.41 5.35
C LEU A 120 1.12 -9.70 6.25
N VAL A 121 2.22 -10.40 6.53
CA VAL A 121 3.33 -9.93 7.39
C VAL A 121 4.06 -8.72 6.81
N ASP A 122 3.88 -8.50 5.51
CA ASP A 122 4.43 -7.45 4.67
C ASP A 122 3.46 -6.27 4.47
N VAL A 123 2.38 -6.18 5.27
CA VAL A 123 1.42 -5.07 5.21
C VAL A 123 1.20 -4.48 6.60
N ALA A 124 1.58 -3.22 6.77
CA ALA A 124 1.27 -2.40 7.93
C ALA A 124 0.08 -1.48 7.64
N VAL A 125 -0.81 -1.34 8.62
CA VAL A 125 -1.96 -0.44 8.57
C VAL A 125 -1.82 0.57 9.70
N LEU A 126 -1.70 1.85 9.34
CA LEU A 126 -1.74 2.99 10.26
C LEU A 126 -3.19 3.49 10.31
N GLU A 127 -3.89 3.28 11.41
CA GLU A 127 -5.25 3.82 11.61
C GLU A 127 -5.15 5.27 12.08
N LEU A 128 -5.61 6.20 11.26
CA LEU A 128 -5.47 7.63 11.56
C LEU A 128 -6.42 8.05 12.68
N GLU A 129 -5.94 8.91 13.58
CA GLU A 129 -6.81 9.52 14.61
C GLU A 129 -7.87 10.44 13.98
N GLU A 130 -7.49 11.14 12.91
CA GLU A 130 -8.37 11.99 12.11
C GLU A 130 -8.26 11.60 10.63
N PRO A 131 -9.38 11.54 9.89
CA PRO A 131 -9.35 11.18 8.47
C PRO A 131 -8.52 12.18 7.65
N LEU A 132 -7.63 11.66 6.81
CA LEU A 132 -6.88 12.47 5.87
C LEU A 132 -7.77 12.87 4.70
N LEU A 133 -8.24 14.12 4.70
CA LEU A 133 -9.13 14.65 3.67
C LEU A 133 -8.47 14.69 2.28
N SER A 134 -9.30 14.70 1.25
CA SER A 134 -8.86 14.84 -0.14
C SER A 134 -8.07 16.13 -0.35
N GLY A 135 -6.92 16.03 -1.00
CA GLY A 135 -5.99 17.12 -1.28
C GLY A 135 -5.05 17.50 -0.12
N ASN A 136 -5.23 16.92 1.07
CA ASN A 136 -4.36 17.15 2.22
C ASN A 136 -3.18 16.16 2.25
N SER A 137 -2.14 16.52 3.01
CA SER A 137 -0.99 15.66 3.28
C SER A 137 -0.73 15.47 4.77
N ILE A 138 0.03 14.43 5.11
CA ILE A 138 0.55 14.15 6.46
C ILE A 138 2.02 13.72 6.37
N ARG A 139 2.79 14.00 7.43
CA ARG A 139 4.18 13.54 7.52
C ARG A 139 4.25 12.24 8.32
N ILE A 140 4.71 11.17 7.69
CA ILE A 140 4.91 9.85 8.30
C ILE A 140 6.42 9.60 8.41
N SER A 141 6.91 9.08 9.53
CA SER A 141 8.31 8.67 9.65
C SER A 141 8.48 7.39 10.44
N THR A 142 9.54 6.62 10.15
CA THR A 142 9.91 5.45 10.94
C THR A 142 11.40 5.13 10.77
N PRO A 143 12.11 4.71 11.85
CA PRO A 143 13.34 3.92 11.68
C PRO A 143 13.01 2.55 11.09
N PHE A 144 13.98 1.89 10.49
CA PHE A 144 13.87 0.52 9.99
C PHE A 144 15.20 -0.21 9.94
#